data_AF-A0A9P8ZNU3-F1
#
_entry.id   AF-A0A9P8ZNU3-F1
#
_cell.length_a   1.000
_cell.length_b   1.000
_cell.length_c   1.000
_cell.angle_alpha   90.00
_cell.angle_beta   90.00
_cell.angle_gamma   90.00
#
_symmetry.space_group_name_H-M   'P 1'
#
loop_
_entity.id
_entity.type
_entity.pdbx_description
1 polymer ?
#
loop_
_entity_poly.entity_id
_entity_poly.type
_entity_poly.pdbx_seq_one_letter_code
_entity_poly.pdbx_strand_id
1 'polypeptide(L)'
;MSARIPLQEIERTLRAVSHRVAEFDDTFNKLFEVTSRAQRESTVFSLKTQISRLHCLRDQIKSWILSRACSDEQRMQLMDMRRLIETCMERFKARERGTSKYKVQLSIPNKYIRQVDDLFDCTSG
;
A
#
# COMPACT_ATOMS: atom_id res chain seq x y z
N MET A 1 23.67 12.73 22.45
CA MET A 1 22.70 11.61 22.39
C MET A 1 22.61 11.16 20.95
N SER A 2 22.93 9.90 20.66
CA SER A 2 22.93 9.38 19.30
C SER A 2 21.52 9.46 18.73
N ALA A 3 21.34 10.20 17.63
CA ALA A 3 20.09 10.27 16.88
C ALA A 3 19.85 8.92 16.19
N ARG A 4 19.34 7.94 16.95
CA ARG A 4 18.86 6.65 16.44
C ARG A 4 17.35 6.70 16.36
N ILE A 5 16.80 6.04 15.35
CA ILE A 5 15.35 5.87 15.25
C ILE A 5 14.90 4.99 16.42
N PRO A 6 13.96 5.46 17.26
CA PRO A 6 13.50 4.68 18.40
C PRO A 6 12.78 3.42 17.92
N LEU A 7 13.10 2.27 18.55
CA LEU A 7 12.50 0.97 18.22
C LEU A 7 10.96 1.02 18.24
N GLN A 8 10.39 1.74 19.20
CA GLN A 8 8.94 1.92 19.31
C GLN A 8 8.32 2.58 18.07
N GLU A 9 9.03 3.50 17.43
CA GLU A 9 8.55 4.18 16.23
C GLU A 9 8.58 3.26 15.03
N ILE A 10 9.61 2.42 14.92
CA ILE A 10 9.65 1.33 13.94
C ILE A 10 8.46 0.41 14.14
N GLU A 11 8.28 -0.14 15.34
CA GLU A 11 7.17 -1.06 15.64
C GLU A 11 5.78 -0.46 15.38
N ARG A 12 5.59 0.84 15.66
CA ARG A 12 4.36 1.56 15.31
C ARG A 12 4.12 1.54 13.81
N THR A 13 5.16 1.81 13.01
CA THR A 13 5.09 1.74 11.55
C THR A 13 4.83 0.31 11.08
N LEU A 14 5.48 -0.72 11.64
CA LEU A 14 5.25 -2.13 11.27
C LEU A 14 3.77 -2.52 11.49
N ARG A 15 3.21 -2.16 12.65
CA ARG A 15 1.80 -2.40 12.97
C ARG A 15 0.86 -1.63 12.06
N ALA A 16 1.18 -0.36 11.76
CA ALA A 16 0.39 0.45 10.84
C ALA A 16 0.35 -0.17 9.45
N VAL A 17 1.48 -0.65 8.92
CA VAL A 17 1.55 -1.34 7.62
C VAL A 17 0.65 -2.57 7.62
N SER A 18 0.79 -3.44 8.63
CA SER A 18 -0.01 -4.68 8.73
C SER A 18 -1.51 -4.38 8.80
N HIS A 19 -1.91 -3.39 9.61
CA HIS A 19 -3.31 -2.97 9.72
C HIS A 19 -3.86 -2.42 8.41
N ARG A 20 -3.06 -1.59 7.71
CA ARG A 20 -3.48 -0.98 6.43
C ARG A 20 -3.65 -2.03 5.34
N VAL A 21 -2.81 -3.06 5.32
CA VAL A 21 -2.96 -4.19 4.41
C VAL A 21 -4.27 -4.93 4.67
N ALA A 22 -4.60 -5.20 5.94
CA ALA A 22 -5.86 -5.85 6.30
C ALA A 22 -7.09 -4.98 5.96
N GLU A 23 -7.09 -3.70 6.34
CA GLU A 23 -8.16 -2.75 5.99
C GLU A 23 -8.37 -2.65 4.47
N PHE A 24 -7.27 -2.71 3.71
CA PHE A 24 -7.31 -2.67 2.26
C PHE A 24 -7.99 -3.89 1.67
N ASP A 25 -7.60 -5.09 2.08
CA ASP A 25 -8.25 -6.34 1.65
C ASP A 25 -9.74 -6.36 2.02
N ASP A 26 -10.11 -5.90 3.21
CA ASP A 26 -11.52 -5.81 3.65
C ASP A 26 -12.32 -4.81 2.81
N THR A 27 -11.77 -3.61 2.59
CA THR A 27 -12.42 -2.57 1.78
C THR A 27 -12.54 -3.00 0.32
N PHE A 28 -11.53 -3.72 -0.17
CA PHE A 28 -11.50 -4.25 -1.52
C PHE A 28 -12.52 -5.38 -1.71
N ASN A 29 -12.63 -6.32 -0.77
CA ASN A 29 -13.69 -7.34 -0.78
C ASN A 29 -15.08 -6.70 -0.78
N LYS A 30 -15.28 -5.68 0.06
CA LYS A 30 -16.54 -4.94 0.13
C LYS A 30 -16.90 -4.26 -1.19
N LEU A 31 -15.92 -3.84 -1.99
CA LEU A 31 -16.16 -3.25 -3.31
C LEU A 31 -16.90 -4.23 -4.26
N PHE A 32 -16.68 -5.54 -4.13
CA PHE A 32 -17.36 -6.56 -4.93
C PHE A 32 -18.78 -6.83 -4.48
N GLU A 33 -19.03 -6.74 -3.18
CA GLU A 33 -20.37 -6.92 -2.61
C GLU A 33 -21.28 -5.72 -2.89
N VAL A 34 -20.66 -4.53 -3.04
CA VAL A 34 -21.38 -3.28 -3.25
C VAL A 34 -21.94 -3.18 -4.69
N THR A 35 -23.26 -3.35 -4.79
CA THR A 35 -24.03 -3.19 -6.03
C THR A 35 -24.52 -1.75 -6.25
N SER A 36 -24.67 -0.97 -5.17
CA SER A 36 -25.15 0.43 -5.23
C SER A 36 -24.06 1.41 -5.65
N ARG A 37 -24.40 2.35 -6.55
CA ARG A 37 -23.47 3.36 -7.09
C ARG A 37 -22.87 4.27 -6.02
N ALA A 38 -23.67 4.77 -5.08
CA ALA A 38 -23.21 5.69 -4.04
C ALA A 38 -22.19 5.02 -3.09
N GLN A 39 -22.47 3.79 -2.67
CA GLN A 39 -21.56 3.01 -1.83
C GLN A 39 -20.28 2.64 -2.59
N ARG A 40 -20.37 2.36 -3.90
CA ARG A 40 -19.21 2.05 -4.73
C ARG A 40 -18.25 3.24 -4.79
N GLU A 41 -18.78 4.45 -5.03
CA GLU A 41 -17.97 5.68 -5.07
C GLU A 41 -17.30 5.96 -3.72
N SER A 42 -18.02 5.77 -2.60
CA SER A 42 -17.46 5.88 -1.25
C SER A 42 -16.37 4.84 -0.97
N THR A 43 -16.57 3.59 -1.40
CA THR A 43 -15.58 2.50 -1.22
C THR A 43 -14.33 2.76 -2.06
N VAL A 44 -14.47 3.24 -3.30
CA VAL A 44 -13.34 3.65 -4.16
C VAL A 44 -12.56 4.80 -3.53
N PHE A 45 -13.23 5.77 -2.91
CA PHE A 45 -12.56 6.86 -2.19
C PHE A 45 -11.75 6.35 -0.97
N SER A 46 -12.31 5.39 -0.22
CA SER A 46 -11.61 4.75 0.90
C SER A 46 -10.36 4.01 0.43
N LEU A 47 -10.47 3.21 -0.65
CA LEU A 47 -9.34 2.50 -1.26
C LEU A 47 -8.24 3.47 -1.70
N LYS A 48 -8.61 4.57 -2.38
CA LYS A 48 -7.65 5.60 -2.81
C LYS A 48 -6.87 6.18 -1.63
N THR A 49 -7.57 6.50 -0.55
CA THR A 49 -6.96 7.03 0.68
C THR A 49 -6.02 6.01 1.34
N GLN A 50 -6.41 4.73 1.38
CA GLN A 50 -5.58 3.65 1.92
C GLN A 50 -4.30 3.45 1.10
N ILE A 51 -4.39 3.45 -0.24
CA ILE A 51 -3.23 3.36 -1.14
C ILE A 51 -2.26 4.51 -0.90
N SER A 52 -2.75 5.75 -0.85
CA SER A 52 -1.91 6.92 -0.56
C SER A 52 -1.20 6.81 0.80
N ARG A 53 -1.86 6.24 1.81
CA ARG A 53 -1.23 6.00 3.12
C ARG A 53 -0.17 4.90 3.09
N LEU A 54 -0.42 3.80 2.39
CA LEU A 54 0.57 2.73 2.20
C LEU A 54 1.82 3.26 1.49
N HIS A 55 1.65 4.16 0.52
CA HIS A 55 2.77 4.83 -0.16
C HIS A 55 3.59 5.71 0.79
N CYS A 56 2.92 6.54 1.62
CA CYS A 56 3.60 7.37 2.61
C CYS A 56 4.42 6.52 3.61
N LEU A 57 3.86 5.40 4.08
CA LEU A 57 4.58 4.46 4.95
C LEU A 57 5.80 3.84 4.24
N ARG A 58 5.68 3.48 2.95
CA ARG A 58 6.82 3.00 2.14
C ARG A 58 7.93 4.05 2.05
N ASP A 59 7.59 5.31 1.78
CA ASP A 59 8.59 6.38 1.65
C ASP A 59 9.26 6.69 2.99
N GLN A 60 8.50 6.65 4.09
CA GLN A 60 9.03 6.77 5.44
C GLN A 60 10.04 5.63 5.74
N ILE A 61 9.68 4.38 5.41
CA ILE A 61 10.56 3.22 5.54
C ILE A 61 11.80 3.37 4.65
N LYS A 62 11.66 3.84 3.40
CA LYS A 62 12.77 4.12 2.48
C LYS A 62 13.73 5.17 3.07
N SER A 63 13.21 6.26 3.61
CA SER A 63 13.98 7.30 4.29
C SER A 63 14.73 6.76 5.51
N TRP A 64 14.09 5.89 6.30
CA TRP A 64 14.73 5.24 7.44
C TRP A 64 15.86 4.28 7.04
N ILE A 65 15.70 3.51 5.96
CA ILE A 65 16.75 2.62 5.43
C ILE A 65 17.96 3.42 4.91
N LEU A 66 17.73 4.59 4.31
CA LEU A 66 18.78 5.49 3.82
C LEU A 66 19.44 6.30 4.95
N SER A 67 18.77 6.42 6.09
CA SER A 67 19.27 7.15 7.25
C SER A 67 20.32 6.35 8.01
N ARG A 68 21.43 7.00 8.36
CA ARG A 68 22.49 6.43 9.22
C ARG A 68 22.05 6.19 10.67
N ALA A 69 20.84 6.62 11.02
CA ALA A 69 20.21 6.42 12.33
C ALA A 69 19.60 5.01 12.51
N CYS A 70 19.53 4.22 11.43
CA CYS A 70 18.99 2.87 11.41
C CYS A 70 20.08 1.83 11.69
N SER A 71 19.84 0.92 12.63
CA SER A 71 20.73 -0.20 12.93
C SER A 71 20.54 -1.34 11.92
N ASP A 72 21.51 -2.23 11.72
CA ASP A 72 21.41 -3.31 10.73
C ASP A 72 20.18 -4.21 10.93
N GLU A 73 19.87 -4.55 12.19
CA GLU A 73 18.68 -5.34 12.54
C GLU A 73 17.38 -4.61 12.18
N GLN A 74 17.29 -3.32 12.50
CA GLN A 74 16.16 -2.46 12.14
C GLN A 74 16.02 -2.34 10.62
N ARG A 75 17.15 -2.22 9.92
CA ARG A 75 17.19 -2.08 8.46
C ARG A 75 16.63 -3.32 7.79
N MET A 76 16.95 -4.51 8.31
CA MET A 76 16.41 -5.78 7.84
C MET A 76 14.88 -5.85 8.04
N GLN A 77 14.37 -5.53 9.23
CA GLN A 77 12.92 -5.51 9.49
C GLN A 77 12.17 -4.51 8.60
N LEU A 78 12.75 -3.33 8.38
CA LEU A 78 12.21 -2.30 7.50
C LEU A 78 12.20 -2.73 6.04
N MET A 79 13.23 -3.44 5.58
CA MET A 79 13.27 -4.03 4.24
C MET A 79 12.17 -5.08 4.05
N ASP A 80 11.90 -5.92 5.04
CA ASP A 80 10.81 -6.91 4.98
C ASP A 80 9.44 -6.24 4.89
N MET A 81 9.18 -5.18 5.67
CA MET A 81 7.94 -4.41 5.52
C MET A 81 7.82 -3.71 4.18
N ARG A 82 8.91 -3.16 3.66
CA ARG A 82 8.94 -2.54 2.32
C ARG A 82 8.52 -3.56 1.26
N ARG A 83 9.04 -4.80 1.34
CA ARG A 83 8.63 -5.91 0.47
C ARG A 83 7.18 -6.32 0.66
N LEU A 84 6.67 -6.31 1.90
CA LEU A 84 5.27 -6.59 2.19
C LEU A 84 4.34 -5.59 1.50
N ILE A 85 4.65 -4.29 1.58
CA ILE A 85 3.90 -3.22 0.90
C ILE A 85 3.98 -3.40 -0.62
N GLU A 86 5.17 -3.67 -1.18
CA GLU A 86 5.35 -3.93 -2.61
C GLU A 86 4.53 -5.14 -3.09
N THR A 87 4.53 -6.24 -2.33
CA THR A 87 3.73 -7.44 -2.62
C THR A 87 2.23 -7.15 -2.58
N CYS A 88 1.78 -6.38 -1.59
CA CYS A 88 0.38 -5.95 -1.47
C CYS A 88 -0.05 -5.10 -2.67
N MET A 89 0.81 -4.18 -3.11
CA MET A 89 0.56 -3.32 -4.26
C MET A 89 0.58 -4.09 -5.58
N GLU A 90 1.47 -5.09 -5.70
CA GLU A 90 1.55 -5.94 -6.88
C GLU A 90 0.33 -6.86 -6.99
N ARG A 91 -0.18 -7.37 -5.87
CA ARG A 91 -1.48 -8.08 -5.82
C ARG A 91 -2.63 -7.21 -6.34
N PHE A 92 -2.64 -5.92 -6.02
CA PHE A 92 -3.62 -4.98 -6.56
C PHE A 92 -3.45 -4.78 -8.08
N LYS A 93 -2.22 -4.55 -8.57
CA LYS A 93 -1.95 -4.42 -10.02
C LYS A 93 -2.26 -5.71 -10.81
N ALA A 94 -1.96 -6.88 -10.26
CA ALA A 94 -2.22 -8.16 -10.91
C ALA A 94 -3.72 -8.47 -11.01
N ARG A 95 -4.51 -8.01 -10.02
CA ARG A 95 -5.97 -8.15 -10.02
C ARG A 95 -6.64 -7.22 -11.04
N GLU A 96 -6.06 -6.04 -11.28
CA GLU A 96 -6.58 -5.04 -12.24
C GLU A 96 -6.14 -5.28 -13.70
N ARG A 97 -4.94 -5.85 -13.93
CA ARG A 97 -4.39 -6.02 -15.30
C ARG A 97 -4.91 -7.22 -16.10
N GLY A 98 -5.79 -8.04 -15.52
CA GLY A 98 -6.52 -9.06 -16.28
C GLY A 98 -5.66 -10.06 -17.06
N THR A 99 -4.44 -10.36 -16.62
CA THR A 99 -3.61 -11.41 -17.22
C THR A 99 -4.07 -12.80 -16.74
N SER A 100 -5.14 -13.27 -17.38
CA SER A 100 -5.47 -14.66 -17.70
C SER A 100 -5.14 -15.75 -16.67
N LYS A 101 -5.88 -15.77 -15.55
CA LYS A 101 -6.43 -16.99 -14.92
C LYS A 101 -7.72 -16.74 -14.12
N TYR A 102 -8.01 -15.50 -13.73
CA TYR A 102 -9.23 -15.12 -13.02
C TYR A 102 -9.92 -13.93 -13.69
N LYS A 103 -10.38 -14.14 -14.93
CA LYS A 103 -11.20 -13.18 -15.67
C LYS A 103 -12.64 -13.28 -15.16
N VAL A 104 -12.93 -12.61 -14.05
CA VAL A 104 -14.32 -12.38 -13.62
C VAL A 104 -14.49 -10.89 -13.32
N GLN A 105 -15.03 -10.19 -14.33
CA GLN A 105 -16.07 -9.17 -14.15
C GLN A 105 -15.76 -7.96 -13.24
N LEU A 106 -14.53 -7.45 -13.21
CA LEU A 106 -14.24 -6.13 -12.65
C LEU A 106 -14.34 -5.07 -13.74
N SER A 107 -15.50 -4.42 -13.80
CA SER A 107 -15.70 -3.21 -14.59
C SER A 107 -15.38 -1.99 -13.73
N ILE A 108 -14.13 -1.89 -13.24
CA ILE A 108 -13.63 -0.67 -12.61
C ILE A 108 -13.19 0.28 -13.75
N PRO A 109 -13.69 1.54 -13.79
CA PRO A 109 -13.32 2.47 -14.86
C PRO A 109 -11.80 2.73 -14.87
N ASN A 110 -11.17 2.44 -16.01
CA ASN A 110 -9.72 2.54 -16.29
C ASN A 110 -9.07 3.90 -15.90
N LYS A 111 -9.89 4.95 -15.71
CA LYS A 111 -9.46 6.28 -15.23
C LYS A 111 -8.91 6.28 -13.79
N TYR A 112 -9.35 5.35 -12.94
CA TYR A 112 -8.87 5.25 -11.56
C TYR A 112 -7.56 4.46 -11.46
N ILE A 113 -7.29 3.60 -12.43
CA ILE A 113 -6.08 2.76 -12.52
C ILE A 113 -4.88 3.62 -12.93
N ARG A 114 -5.03 4.47 -13.94
CA ARG A 114 -3.97 5.41 -14.37
C ARG A 114 -3.57 6.40 -13.27
N GLN A 115 -4.53 6.95 -12.51
CA GLN A 115 -4.20 7.83 -11.37
C GLN A 115 -3.40 7.13 -10.27
N VAL A 116 -3.50 5.80 -10.14
CA VAL A 116 -2.72 5.02 -9.17
C VAL A 116 -1.32 4.73 -9.73
N ASP A 117 -1.17 4.48 -11.03
CA ASP A 117 0.14 4.36 -11.69
C ASP A 117 0.91 5.70 -11.71
N ASP A 118 0.25 6.84 -11.94
CA ASP A 118 0.88 8.19 -11.89
C ASP A 118 1.39 8.55 -10.48
N LEU A 119 0.71 8.09 -9.43
CA LEU A 119 1.18 8.19 -8.04
C LEU A 119 2.32 7.20 -7.73
N PHE A 120 2.45 6.14 -8.51
CA PHE A 120 3.50 5.12 -8.41
C PHE A 120 4.81 5.54 -9.10
N ASP A 121 4.72 6.29 -10.20
CA ASP A 121 5.88 6.67 -11.04
C ASP A 121 6.67 7.89 -10.52
N CYS A 122 6.11 8.69 -9.59
CA CYS A 122 6.83 9.82 -9.00
C CYS A 122 8.03 9.46 -8.09
N THR A 123 8.41 8.17 -7.98
CA THR A 123 9.62 7.75 -7.22
C THR A 123 10.64 6.95 -8.02
N SER A 124 10.50 6.92 -9.35
CA SER A 124 11.48 6.32 -10.28
C SER A 124 12.57 7.31 -10.75
N GLY A 125 12.56 8.55 -10.24
CA GLY A 125 13.62 9.56 -10.45
C GLY A 125 14.60 9.63 -9.29
#